data_AF-A0A7S0FQH1-F1
#
_entry.id   AF-A0A7S0FQH1-F1
#
_cell.length_a   1.000
_cell.length_b   1.000
_cell.length_c   1.000
_cell.angle_alpha   90.00
_cell.angle_beta   90.00
_cell.angle_gamma   90.00
#
_symmetry.space_group_name_H-M   'P 1'
#
loop_
_entity.id
_entity.type
_entity.pdbx_description
1 polymer ?
#
loop_
_entity_poly.entity_id
_entity_poly.type
_entity_poly.pdbx_seq_one_letter_code
_entity_poly.pdbx_strand_id
1 'polypeptide(L)'
;RRLLRAPGPADVVLDLSLANTGAKALRSLALQVQLCYSLALQPQPHQAEPCPVRLALAGGDNEVLEALDRLPDCAGWPIPRHASLEAAQQAGAVRRLVFLSPDAAEPLLAVEEDATYVIGGLVDAERRLRVSLARAETLHVEARHLPIAEHAVPLGSKPSVEILTVNQAFAALAAALAAQRAGESPHWPAILRAVLP
;
A
#
# COMPACT_ATOMS: atom_id res chain seq x y z
N ARG A 1 -7.88 -16.81 -2.21
CA ARG A 1 -9.28 -16.40 -1.87
C ARG A 1 -9.69 -16.73 -0.42
N ARG A 2 -9.36 -17.91 0.14
CA ARG A 2 -9.79 -18.33 1.49
C ARG A 2 -9.25 -17.45 2.64
N LEU A 3 -8.02 -16.93 2.52
CA LEU A 3 -7.37 -16.08 3.52
C LEU A 3 -7.73 -14.57 3.42
N LEU A 4 -8.12 -14.05 2.26
CA LEU A 4 -8.79 -12.73 2.17
C LEU A 4 -10.15 -12.73 2.87
N ARG A 5 -10.77 -13.92 2.97
CA ARG A 5 -12.05 -14.13 3.66
C ARG A 5 -11.88 -14.46 5.14
N ALA A 6 -10.65 -14.66 5.62
CA ALA A 6 -10.40 -14.96 7.01
C ALA A 6 -10.52 -13.66 7.83
N PRO A 7 -11.44 -13.58 8.80
CA PRO A 7 -11.63 -12.37 9.58
C PRO A 7 -10.35 -11.98 10.30
N GLY A 8 -10.05 -10.68 10.30
CA GLY A 8 -8.92 -10.10 11.00
C GLY A 8 -8.53 -8.73 10.44
N PRO A 9 -7.71 -7.98 11.18
CA PRO A 9 -7.31 -6.64 10.77
C PRO A 9 -6.45 -6.68 9.50
N ALA A 10 -6.52 -5.62 8.71
CA ALA A 10 -5.76 -5.42 7.49
C ALA A 10 -4.26 -5.32 7.79
N ASP A 11 -3.45 -5.84 6.88
CA ASP A 11 -2.00 -5.64 6.91
C ASP A 11 -1.63 -4.37 6.14
N VAL A 12 -2.36 -4.10 5.06
CA VAL A 12 -2.19 -2.91 4.22
C VAL A 12 -3.54 -2.26 3.93
N VAL A 13 -3.62 -0.95 4.07
CA VAL A 13 -4.77 -0.13 3.71
C VAL A 13 -4.38 0.87 2.63
N LEU A 14 -5.19 0.97 1.57
CA LEU A 14 -5.07 2.06 0.60
C LEU A 14 -5.96 3.22 1.07
N ASP A 15 -5.36 4.35 1.43
CA ASP A 15 -6.07 5.59 1.77
C ASP A 15 -6.40 6.37 0.50
N LEU A 16 -7.62 6.20 0.03
CA LEU A 16 -8.16 6.80 -1.19
C LEU A 16 -8.61 8.25 -0.98
N SER A 17 -8.60 8.77 0.25
CA SER A 17 -8.94 10.18 0.52
C SER A 17 -7.93 11.16 -0.06
N LEU A 18 -6.73 10.67 -0.41
CA LEU A 18 -5.66 11.46 -1.02
C LEU A 18 -5.71 11.45 -2.55
N ALA A 19 -6.69 10.78 -3.17
CA ALA A 19 -6.75 10.61 -4.61
C ALA A 19 -6.76 11.95 -5.36
N ASN A 20 -6.08 11.95 -6.51
CA ASN A 20 -6.16 13.06 -7.47
C ASN A 20 -7.53 13.08 -8.16
N THR A 21 -8.02 14.28 -8.46
CA THR A 21 -9.24 14.45 -9.24
C THR A 21 -8.99 14.30 -10.73
N GLY A 22 -10.05 14.04 -11.50
CA GLY A 22 -10.00 13.97 -12.95
C GLY A 22 -9.90 12.56 -13.52
N ALA A 23 -10.63 12.34 -14.62
CA ALA A 23 -10.92 11.00 -15.16
C ALA A 23 -9.67 10.15 -15.50
N LYS A 24 -8.56 10.78 -15.93
CA LYS A 24 -7.32 10.06 -16.25
C LYS A 24 -6.63 9.55 -14.99
N ALA A 25 -6.51 10.40 -13.97
CA ALA A 25 -5.87 10.04 -12.70
C ALA A 25 -6.70 8.98 -11.96
N LEU A 26 -8.02 9.17 -11.88
CA LEU A 26 -8.95 8.21 -11.28
C LEU A 26 -8.92 6.84 -11.97
N ARG A 27 -8.87 6.80 -13.30
CA ARG A 27 -8.72 5.54 -14.05
C ARG A 27 -7.39 4.84 -13.73
N SER A 28 -6.31 5.62 -13.65
CA SER A 28 -4.99 5.09 -13.30
C SER A 28 -4.96 4.54 -11.87
N LEU A 29 -5.54 5.27 -10.90
CA LEU A 29 -5.71 4.80 -9.52
C LEU A 29 -6.53 3.52 -9.45
N ALA A 30 -7.67 3.45 -10.15
CA ALA A 30 -8.50 2.26 -10.19
C ALA A 30 -7.72 1.03 -10.70
N LEU A 31 -6.97 1.18 -11.79
CA LEU A 31 -6.10 0.11 -12.31
C LEU A 31 -5.01 -0.29 -11.30
N GLN A 32 -4.38 0.67 -10.62
CA GLN A 32 -3.38 0.37 -9.60
C GLN A 32 -3.98 -0.37 -8.39
N VAL A 33 -5.19 0.00 -7.95
CA VAL A 33 -5.92 -0.72 -6.90
C VAL A 33 -6.25 -2.16 -7.35
N GLN A 34 -6.66 -2.35 -8.61
CA GLN A 34 -6.86 -3.69 -9.18
C GLN A 34 -5.58 -4.53 -9.18
N LEU A 35 -4.45 -3.92 -9.51
CA LEU A 35 -3.14 -4.58 -9.46
C LEU A 35 -2.77 -4.96 -8.02
N CYS A 36 -2.98 -4.06 -7.03
CA CYS A 36 -2.78 -4.38 -5.62
C CYS A 36 -3.62 -5.59 -5.18
N TYR A 37 -4.91 -5.61 -5.52
CA TYR A 37 -5.79 -6.73 -5.22
C TYR A 37 -5.32 -8.03 -5.88
N SER A 38 -4.87 -7.95 -7.13
CA SER A 38 -4.34 -9.11 -7.86
C SER A 38 -3.07 -9.64 -7.22
N LEU A 39 -2.15 -8.76 -6.80
CA LEU A 39 -0.92 -9.11 -6.09
C LEU A 39 -1.18 -9.71 -4.70
N ALA A 40 -2.18 -9.21 -3.98
CA ALA A 40 -2.60 -9.76 -2.69
C ALA A 40 -3.07 -11.23 -2.80
N LEU A 41 -3.46 -11.68 -3.99
CA LEU A 41 -3.89 -13.04 -4.27
C LEU A 41 -2.75 -13.98 -4.71
N GLN A 42 -1.60 -13.44 -5.10
CA GLN A 42 -0.49 -14.25 -5.61
C GLN A 42 0.32 -14.87 -4.46
N PRO A 43 0.85 -16.10 -4.65
CA PRO A 43 1.91 -16.61 -3.79
C PRO A 43 3.17 -15.76 -3.95
N GLN A 44 3.93 -15.61 -2.88
CA GLN A 44 5.22 -14.92 -2.92
C GLN A 44 6.33 -15.90 -3.35
N PRO A 45 7.43 -15.40 -3.92
CA PRO A 45 8.60 -16.24 -4.21
C PRO A 45 9.01 -17.00 -2.95
N HIS A 46 9.29 -18.30 -3.09
CA HIS A 46 9.68 -19.21 -2.00
C HIS A 46 8.58 -19.65 -1.02
N GLN A 47 7.31 -19.34 -1.27
CA GLN A 47 6.19 -19.87 -0.47
C GLN A 47 5.32 -20.84 -1.27
N ALA A 48 5.12 -22.05 -0.72
CA ALA A 48 4.29 -23.09 -1.33
C ALA A 48 2.78 -22.80 -1.23
N GLU A 49 2.36 -22.04 -0.22
CA GLU A 49 0.98 -21.56 -0.07
C GLU A 49 0.92 -20.02 -0.14
N PRO A 50 -0.17 -19.44 -0.67
CA PRO A 50 -0.36 -18.00 -0.65
C PRO A 50 -0.36 -17.50 0.80
N CYS A 51 0.51 -16.56 1.11
CA CYS A 51 0.42 -15.75 2.31
C CYS A 51 -0.18 -14.39 1.94
N PRO A 52 -1.51 -14.29 1.73
CA PRO A 52 -2.08 -13.08 1.20
C PRO A 52 -1.94 -11.98 2.24
N VAL A 53 -1.50 -10.83 1.74
CA VAL A 53 -1.61 -9.57 2.44
C VAL A 53 -3.10 -9.25 2.54
N ARG A 54 -3.60 -9.02 3.75
CA ARG A 54 -4.96 -8.54 3.99
C ARG A 54 -5.02 -7.08 3.56
N LEU A 55 -5.57 -6.86 2.36
CA LEU A 55 -5.80 -5.55 1.78
C LEU A 55 -7.16 -5.00 2.23
N ALA A 56 -7.22 -3.73 2.59
CA ALA A 56 -8.46 -2.98 2.74
C ALA A 56 -8.38 -1.62 2.03
N LEU A 57 -9.54 -1.03 1.75
CA LEU A 57 -9.67 0.31 1.19
C LEU A 57 -10.28 1.24 2.23
N ALA A 58 -9.81 2.48 2.31
CA ALA A 58 -10.37 3.49 3.20
C ALA A 58 -10.51 4.83 2.48
N GLY A 59 -11.61 5.54 2.73
CA GLY A 59 -11.85 6.86 2.15
C GLY A 59 -12.18 6.83 0.66
N GLY A 60 -11.98 7.98 0.02
CA GLY A 60 -12.38 8.23 -1.37
C GLY A 60 -13.72 8.95 -1.44
N ASP A 61 -13.80 9.97 -2.30
CA ASP A 61 -15.05 10.61 -2.64
C ASP A 61 -15.86 9.76 -3.65
N ASN A 62 -17.04 10.26 -4.03
CA ASN A 62 -17.91 9.54 -4.96
C ASN A 62 -17.22 9.28 -6.31
N GLU A 63 -16.37 10.18 -6.82
CA GLU A 63 -15.71 9.99 -8.11
C GLU A 63 -14.71 8.84 -8.07
N VAL A 64 -13.96 8.71 -6.96
CA VAL A 64 -13.03 7.59 -6.75
C VAL A 64 -13.80 6.28 -6.66
N LEU A 65 -14.89 6.24 -5.90
CA LEU A 65 -15.71 5.04 -5.74
C LEU A 65 -16.34 4.62 -7.07
N GLU A 66 -16.88 5.56 -7.84
CA GLU A 66 -17.40 5.30 -9.19
C GLU A 66 -16.32 4.78 -10.16
N ALA A 67 -15.09 5.29 -10.06
CA ALA A 67 -13.98 4.81 -10.88
C ALA A 67 -13.62 3.35 -10.55
N LEU A 68 -13.66 2.98 -9.27
CA LEU A 68 -13.45 1.59 -8.82
C LEU A 68 -14.59 0.67 -9.23
N ASP A 69 -15.85 1.11 -9.12
CA ASP A 69 -17.00 0.29 -9.47
C ASP A 69 -17.12 -0.01 -10.98
N ARG A 70 -16.41 0.75 -11.83
CA ARG A 70 -16.25 0.43 -13.26
C ARG A 70 -15.27 -0.71 -13.53
N LEU A 71 -14.46 -1.11 -12.56
CA LEU A 71 -13.55 -2.25 -12.71
C LEU A 71 -14.34 -3.56 -12.67
N PRO A 72 -14.02 -4.52 -13.55
CA PRO A 72 -14.65 -5.83 -13.53
C PRO A 72 -14.57 -6.50 -12.15
N ASP A 73 -15.72 -6.98 -11.67
CA ASP A 73 -15.89 -7.72 -10.42
C ASP A 73 -15.47 -6.97 -9.14
N CYS A 74 -15.22 -5.65 -9.18
CA CYS A 74 -14.72 -4.90 -8.02
C CYS A 74 -15.66 -4.95 -6.82
N ALA A 75 -16.98 -4.87 -7.06
CA ALA A 75 -18.00 -5.04 -6.03
C ALA A 75 -18.00 -6.43 -5.38
N GLY A 76 -17.48 -7.45 -6.06
CA GLY A 76 -17.38 -8.82 -5.55
C GLY A 76 -16.07 -9.14 -4.83
N TRP A 77 -15.13 -8.19 -4.74
CA TRP A 77 -13.85 -8.42 -4.06
C TRP A 77 -14.06 -8.57 -2.55
N PRO A 78 -13.55 -9.65 -1.93
CA PRO A 78 -13.72 -9.89 -0.50
C PRO A 78 -12.67 -9.08 0.30
N ILE A 79 -12.62 -7.77 0.10
CA ILE A 79 -11.77 -6.84 0.83
C ILE A 79 -12.64 -5.82 1.56
N PRO A 80 -12.34 -5.47 2.83
CA PRO A 80 -13.07 -4.44 3.54
C PRO A 80 -12.95 -3.08 2.85
N ARG A 81 -14.05 -2.32 2.82
CA ARG A 81 -14.09 -0.91 2.43
C ARG A 81 -14.58 -0.10 3.62
N HIS A 82 -13.81 0.90 4.03
CA HIS A 82 -14.14 1.79 5.15
C HIS A 82 -14.35 3.22 4.64
N ALA A 83 -15.25 3.95 5.28
CA ALA A 83 -15.51 5.35 4.93
C ALA A 83 -14.28 6.26 5.16
N SER A 84 -13.41 5.89 6.11
CA SER A 84 -12.15 6.57 6.38
C SER A 84 -11.20 5.64 7.17
N LEU A 85 -9.96 6.08 7.39
CA LEU A 85 -9.00 5.36 8.24
C LEU A 85 -9.46 5.32 9.70
N GLU A 86 -10.01 6.43 10.19
CA GLU A 86 -10.57 6.58 11.53
C GLU A 86 -11.74 5.60 11.73
N ALA A 87 -12.62 5.45 10.73
CA ALA A 87 -13.68 4.45 10.76
C ALA A 87 -13.15 3.01 10.78
N ALA A 88 -12.04 2.74 10.07
CA ALA A 88 -11.38 1.44 10.10
C ALA A 88 -10.78 1.14 11.50
N GLN A 89 -10.18 2.14 12.16
CA GLN A 89 -9.67 2.04 13.53
C GLN A 89 -10.79 1.78 14.54
N GLN A 90 -11.89 2.54 14.46
CA GLN A 90 -13.05 2.38 15.34
C GLN A 90 -13.69 0.99 15.20
N ALA A 91 -13.70 0.42 13.99
CA ALA A 91 -14.20 -0.92 13.73
C ALA A 91 -13.24 -2.04 14.18
N GLY A 92 -12.04 -1.72 14.67
CA GLY A 92 -11.00 -2.72 14.96
C GLY A 92 -10.50 -3.45 13.71
N ALA A 93 -10.68 -2.86 12.52
CA ALA A 93 -10.31 -3.46 11.24
C ALA A 93 -8.84 -3.23 10.86
N VAL A 94 -8.12 -2.44 11.66
CA VAL A 94 -6.70 -2.13 11.50
C VAL A 94 -6.00 -2.20 12.86
N ARG A 95 -4.69 -2.36 12.84
CA ARG A 95 -3.83 -2.34 14.03
C ARG A 95 -3.17 -0.96 14.18
N ARG A 96 -1.98 -0.90 14.78
CA ARG A 96 -1.18 0.34 14.84
C ARG A 96 -0.86 0.79 13.42
N LEU A 97 -1.31 2.00 13.05
CA LEU A 97 -1.09 2.51 11.70
C LEU A 97 0.36 2.99 11.53
N VAL A 98 0.98 2.60 10.41
CA VAL A 98 2.26 3.15 9.93
C VAL A 98 2.03 3.69 8.53
N PHE A 99 2.08 5.01 8.35
CA PHE A 99 1.80 5.66 7.09
C PHE A 99 3.05 5.68 6.21
N LEU A 100 2.95 5.20 4.97
CA LEU A 100 4.02 5.33 4.00
C LEU A 100 3.99 6.69 3.33
N SER A 101 5.09 7.43 3.46
CA SER A 101 5.30 8.70 2.79
C SER A 101 6.73 8.80 2.28
N PRO A 102 6.97 9.17 1.01
CA PRO A 102 8.33 9.43 0.51
C PRO A 102 8.99 10.64 1.20
N ASP A 103 8.21 11.48 1.89
CA ASP A 103 8.71 12.66 2.60
C ASP A 103 8.94 12.41 4.10
N ALA A 104 8.70 11.18 4.59
CA ALA A 104 9.00 10.83 5.98
C ALA A 104 10.51 10.83 6.24
N ALA A 105 10.91 11.18 7.47
CA ALA A 105 12.32 11.30 7.82
C ALA A 105 13.06 9.94 7.91
N GLU A 106 12.36 8.90 8.36
CA GLU A 106 12.97 7.61 8.71
C GLU A 106 12.53 6.49 7.76
N PRO A 107 13.44 5.58 7.37
CA PRO A 107 13.13 4.45 6.51
C PRO A 107 12.37 3.34 7.24
N LEU A 108 11.55 2.60 6.49
CA LEU A 108 10.98 1.33 6.93
C LEU A 108 11.99 0.19 6.68
N LEU A 109 12.84 -0.11 7.67
CA LEU A 109 13.84 -1.18 7.55
C LEU A 109 13.32 -2.56 7.96
N ALA A 110 12.33 -2.61 8.84
CA ALA A 110 11.67 -3.83 9.28
C ALA A 110 10.15 -3.62 9.25
N VAL A 111 9.40 -4.71 9.04
CA VAL A 111 7.95 -4.72 9.18
C VAL A 111 7.55 -5.48 10.44
N GLU A 112 6.53 -4.97 11.11
CA GLU A 112 5.96 -5.50 12.36
C GLU A 112 4.61 -6.17 12.13
N GLU A 113 4.34 -7.24 12.89
CA GLU A 113 3.10 -8.03 12.80
C GLU A 113 1.88 -7.30 13.40
N ASP A 114 2.13 -6.44 14.38
CA ASP A 114 1.09 -5.65 15.07
C ASP A 114 0.83 -4.29 14.41
N ALA A 115 1.37 -4.08 13.20
CA ALA A 115 1.17 -2.88 12.41
C ALA A 115 0.21 -3.09 11.23
N THR A 116 -0.41 -2.01 10.79
CA THR A 116 -1.12 -1.89 9.51
C THR A 116 -0.48 -0.76 8.72
N TYR A 117 0.01 -1.05 7.52
CA TYR A 117 0.69 -0.08 6.67
C TYR A 117 -0.31 0.67 5.79
N VAL A 118 -0.20 1.99 5.72
CA VAL A 118 -1.08 2.83 4.91
C VAL A 118 -0.34 3.34 3.68
N ILE A 119 -0.91 3.11 2.50
CA ILE A 119 -0.43 3.67 1.23
C ILE A 119 -1.44 4.72 0.77
N GLY A 120 -0.98 5.93 0.50
CA GLY A 120 -1.84 6.96 -0.10
C GLY A 120 -2.19 6.61 -1.55
N GLY A 121 -3.48 6.69 -1.91
CA GLY A 121 -4.00 6.49 -3.27
C GLY A 121 -3.66 7.63 -4.24
N LEU A 122 -2.42 8.13 -4.20
CA LEU A 122 -1.94 9.23 -5.03
C LEU A 122 -1.44 8.68 -6.37
N VAL A 123 -1.95 9.23 -7.46
CA VAL A 123 -1.53 8.87 -8.81
C VAL A 123 -1.24 10.14 -9.57
N ASP A 124 -0.04 10.65 -9.36
CA ASP A 124 0.42 11.87 -9.97
C ASP A 124 1.61 11.63 -10.89
N ALA A 125 1.65 12.38 -12.00
CA ALA A 125 2.85 12.56 -12.79
C ALA A 125 3.80 13.59 -12.16
N GLU A 126 3.27 14.45 -11.28
CA GLU A 126 3.99 15.53 -10.60
C GLU A 126 4.01 15.30 -9.09
N ARG A 127 5.20 15.23 -8.49
CA ARG A 127 5.36 14.99 -7.04
C ARG A 127 4.63 16.05 -6.21
N ARG A 128 3.57 15.65 -5.49
CA ARG A 128 2.95 16.46 -4.44
C ARG A 128 3.63 16.22 -3.10
N LEU A 129 4.55 17.12 -2.75
CA LEU A 129 5.32 17.05 -1.51
C LEU A 129 4.41 17.06 -0.27
N ARG A 130 4.75 16.22 0.70
CA ARG A 130 4.22 16.15 2.06
C ARG A 130 2.73 15.81 2.21
N VAL A 131 2.02 15.43 1.15
CA VAL A 131 0.58 15.13 1.25
C VAL A 131 0.30 13.95 2.18
N SER A 132 0.97 12.81 1.97
CA SER A 132 0.81 11.64 2.84
C SER A 132 1.44 11.85 4.22
N LEU A 133 2.53 12.61 4.33
CA LEU A 133 3.13 12.95 5.63
C LEU A 133 2.18 13.81 6.47
N ALA A 134 1.58 14.85 5.89
CA ALA A 134 0.61 15.71 6.57
C ALA A 134 -0.65 14.92 6.99
N ARG A 135 -1.06 13.94 6.18
CA ARG A 135 -2.14 13.01 6.55
C ARG A 135 -1.76 12.18 7.78
N ALA A 136 -0.54 11.64 7.84
CA ALA A 136 -0.04 10.92 8.99
C ALA A 136 0.04 11.80 10.26
N GLU A 137 0.54 13.03 10.12
CA GLU A 137 0.61 14.03 11.20
C GLU A 137 -0.78 14.36 11.76
N THR A 138 -1.78 14.52 10.88
CA THR A 138 -3.18 14.79 11.27
C THR A 138 -3.81 13.63 12.03
N LEU A 139 -3.45 12.40 11.66
CA LEU A 139 -3.90 11.18 12.35
C LEU A 139 -3.10 10.90 13.63
N HIS A 140 -2.03 11.65 13.90
CA HIS A 140 -1.06 11.39 14.97
C HIS A 140 -0.47 9.98 14.91
N VAL A 141 -0.16 9.50 13.71
CA VAL A 141 0.43 8.17 13.48
C VAL A 141 1.85 8.28 12.96
N GLU A 142 2.62 7.20 13.12
CA GLU A 142 3.98 7.09 12.62
C GLU A 142 4.00 7.17 11.08
N ALA A 143 5.02 7.83 10.53
CA ALA A 143 5.29 7.87 9.11
C ALA A 143 6.70 7.32 8.80
N ARG A 144 6.80 6.49 7.77
CA ARG A 144 8.06 5.94 7.26
C ARG A 144 8.12 6.04 5.73
N HIS A 145 9.31 6.14 5.15
CA HIS A 145 9.50 5.99 3.71
C HIS A 145 9.96 4.56 3.39
N LEU A 146 9.64 4.05 2.20
CA LEU A 146 10.28 2.82 1.73
C LEU A 146 11.76 3.08 1.48
N PRO A 147 12.66 2.14 1.81
CA PRO A 147 14.10 2.40 1.88
C PRO A 147 14.79 2.44 0.49
N ILE A 148 14.25 3.27 -0.41
CA ILE A 148 14.68 3.43 -1.80
C ILE A 148 16.00 4.20 -1.86
N ALA A 149 16.13 5.27 -1.08
CA ALA A 149 17.37 6.06 -1.04
C ALA A 149 18.53 5.25 -0.44
N GLU A 150 18.22 4.43 0.56
CA GLU A 150 19.15 3.59 1.31
C GLU A 150 19.68 2.42 0.49
N HIS A 151 18.87 1.89 -0.43
CA HIS A 151 19.16 0.62 -1.09
C HIS A 151 19.10 0.64 -2.62
N ALA A 152 18.29 1.50 -3.26
CA ALA A 152 18.17 1.55 -4.72
C ALA A 152 19.10 2.58 -5.37
N VAL A 153 19.36 3.73 -4.72
CA VAL A 153 20.30 4.73 -5.23
C VAL A 153 21.74 4.17 -5.37
N PRO A 154 22.25 3.32 -4.44
CA PRO A 154 23.54 2.64 -4.62
C PRO A 154 23.57 1.59 -5.74
N LEU A 155 22.41 1.15 -6.25
CA LEU A 155 22.30 0.10 -7.28
C LEU A 155 22.24 0.67 -8.72
N GLY A 156 22.44 1.97 -8.91
CA GLY A 156 22.48 2.62 -10.22
C GLY A 156 21.12 3.02 -10.79
N SER A 157 20.06 2.97 -9.98
CA SER A 157 18.74 3.49 -10.34
C SER A 157 18.80 5.03 -10.49
N LYS A 158 18.20 5.56 -11.56
CA LYS A 158 18.18 7.01 -11.84
C LYS A 158 17.49 7.80 -10.70
N PRO A 159 17.82 9.10 -10.51
CA PRO A 159 17.13 9.99 -9.56
C PRO A 159 15.60 10.08 -9.77
N SER A 160 15.08 9.69 -10.94
CA SER A 160 13.65 9.69 -11.27
C SER A 160 12.84 8.58 -10.59
N VAL A 161 13.45 7.73 -9.75
CA VAL A 161 12.83 6.53 -9.13
C VAL A 161 12.46 6.76 -7.65
N GLU A 162 12.61 7.98 -7.14
CA GLU A 162 12.36 8.30 -5.72
C GLU A 162 10.91 8.05 -5.26
N ILE A 163 9.95 7.90 -6.18
CA ILE A 163 8.52 7.72 -5.84
C ILE A 163 7.96 6.52 -6.60
N LEU A 164 7.44 5.56 -5.84
CA LEU A 164 6.73 4.40 -6.36
C LEU A 164 5.27 4.72 -6.67
N THR A 165 4.71 4.06 -7.68
CA THR A 165 3.26 3.99 -7.84
C THR A 165 2.61 3.22 -6.68
N VAL A 166 1.30 3.34 -6.51
CA VAL A 166 0.54 2.65 -5.43
C VAL A 166 0.77 1.14 -5.49
N ASN A 167 0.70 0.55 -6.69
CA ASN A 167 0.91 -0.89 -6.86
C ASN A 167 2.36 -1.33 -6.63
N GLN A 168 3.33 -0.47 -6.92
CA GLN A 168 4.75 -0.76 -6.64
C GLN A 168 5.01 -0.73 -5.13
N ALA A 169 4.54 0.31 -4.43
CA ALA A 169 4.64 0.39 -2.97
C ALA A 169 3.95 -0.81 -2.29
N PHE A 170 2.77 -1.21 -2.80
CA PHE A 170 2.06 -2.40 -2.33
C PHE A 170 2.88 -3.68 -2.56
N ALA A 171 3.45 -3.87 -3.76
CA ALA A 171 4.26 -5.04 -4.06
C ALA A 171 5.48 -5.16 -3.14
N ALA A 172 6.17 -4.03 -2.88
CA ALA A 172 7.32 -4.00 -1.99
C ALA A 172 6.95 -4.38 -0.55
N LEU A 173 5.85 -3.80 -0.02
CA LEU A 173 5.33 -4.16 1.30
C LEU A 173 4.88 -5.63 1.37
N ALA A 174 4.22 -6.13 0.33
CA ALA A 174 3.75 -7.51 0.30
C ALA A 174 4.91 -8.51 0.40
N ALA A 175 6.00 -8.25 -0.32
CA ALA A 175 7.22 -9.07 -0.23
C ALA A 175 7.87 -8.96 1.16
N ALA A 176 7.93 -7.76 1.74
CA ALA A 176 8.50 -7.56 3.08
C ALA A 176 7.71 -8.27 4.19
N LEU A 177 6.38 -8.16 4.15
CA LEU A 177 5.46 -8.85 5.05
C LEU A 177 5.57 -10.38 4.92
N ALA A 178 5.73 -10.88 3.70
CA ALA A 178 5.89 -12.31 3.47
C ALA A 178 7.22 -12.84 4.02
N ALA A 179 8.32 -12.10 3.87
CA ALA A 179 9.60 -12.43 4.49
C ALA A 179 9.47 -12.48 6.03
N GLN A 180 8.86 -11.45 6.63
CA GLN A 180 8.65 -11.40 8.08
C GLN A 180 7.83 -12.59 8.59
N ARG A 181 6.76 -12.98 7.88
CA ARG A 181 5.94 -14.15 8.24
C ARG A 181 6.65 -15.47 8.07
N ALA A 182 7.69 -15.52 7.22
CA ALA A 182 8.59 -16.66 7.11
C ALA A 182 9.66 -16.69 8.22
N GLY A 183 9.69 -15.70 9.12
CA GLY A 183 10.71 -15.56 10.15
C GLY A 183 12.01 -14.94 9.63
N GLU A 184 11.99 -14.34 8.44
CA GLU A 184 13.14 -13.72 7.78
C GLU A 184 13.06 -12.19 7.86
N SER A 185 14.22 -11.53 7.80
CA SER A 185 14.26 -10.07 7.62
C SER A 185 14.05 -9.70 6.14
N PRO A 186 13.30 -8.64 5.83
CA PRO A 186 13.06 -8.24 4.45
C PRO A 186 14.37 -7.84 3.75
N HIS A 187 14.69 -8.53 2.65
CA HIS A 187 15.85 -8.20 1.84
C HIS A 187 15.52 -7.05 0.87
N TRP A 188 15.47 -5.82 1.38
CA TRP A 188 15.07 -4.62 0.63
C TRP A 188 15.77 -4.42 -0.72
N PRO A 189 17.09 -4.63 -0.88
CA PRO A 189 17.73 -4.49 -2.20
C PRO A 189 17.18 -5.46 -3.27
N ALA A 190 16.68 -6.63 -2.88
CA ALA A 190 16.09 -7.59 -3.80
C ALA A 190 14.62 -7.27 -4.07
N ILE A 191 13.88 -6.92 -3.01
CA ILE A 191 12.48 -6.48 -3.11
C ILE A 191 12.35 -5.27 -4.04
N LEU A 192 13.17 -4.24 -3.81
CA LEU A 192 13.13 -3.03 -4.61
C LEU A 192 13.52 -3.32 -6.07
N ARG A 193 14.54 -4.14 -6.31
CA ARG A 193 14.93 -4.53 -7.68
C ARG A 193 13.83 -5.26 -8.45
N ALA A 194 12.96 -5.99 -7.77
CA ALA A 194 11.84 -6.70 -8.41
C ALA A 194 10.65 -5.77 -8.74
N VAL A 195 10.56 -4.62 -8.08
CA VAL A 195 9.43 -3.68 -8.15
C VAL A 195 9.76 -2.45 -8.99
N LEU A 196 11.02 -2.03 -8.98
CA LEU A 196 11.54 -0.92 -9.75
C LEU A 196 11.71 -1.31 -11.24
N PRO A 197 11.44 -0.39 -12.17
CA PRO A 197 11.65 -0.59 -13.60
C PRO A 197 13.12 -0.64 -14.01
#